data_AF-A0AA45RYX5-F1
#
_entry.id   AF-A0AA45RYX5-F1
#
_cell.length_a   1.000
_cell.length_b   1.000
_cell.length_c   1.000
_cell.angle_alpha   90.00
_cell.angle_beta   90.00
_cell.angle_gamma   90.00
#
_symmetry.space_group_name_H-M   'P 1'
#
loop_
_entity.id
_entity.type
_entity.pdbx_description
1 polymer ?
#
loop_
_entity_poly.entity_id
_entity_poly.type
_entity_poly.pdbx_seq_one_letter_code
_entity_poly.pdbx_strand_id
1 'polypeptide(L)'
;MAYYLTLASVTATMTTLISATYALQRQKIAVERTLYARSAEESQLAARWARAWHKLVQRKLDQAEAISPALRMDYTGFSMQPAPPRVLH
;
A
#
# COMPACT_ATOMS: atom_id res chain seq x y z
N MET A 1 13.85 3.50 26.69
CA MET A 1 12.52 3.46 26.03
C MET A 1 12.54 3.98 24.59
N ALA A 2 13.21 5.10 24.28
CA ALA A 2 13.32 5.59 22.90
C ALA A 2 13.95 4.61 21.89
N TYR A 3 15.02 3.88 22.27
CA TYR A 3 15.69 2.90 21.40
C TYR A 3 14.78 1.77 20.89
N TYR A 4 13.84 1.29 21.73
CA TYR A 4 12.93 0.21 21.36
C TYR A 4 11.86 0.68 20.37
N LEU A 5 11.40 1.93 20.49
CA LEU A 5 10.47 2.54 19.54
C LEU A 5 11.11 2.73 18.16
N THR A 6 12.38 3.15 18.10
CA THR A 6 13.12 3.29 16.84
C THR A 6 13.35 1.94 16.16
N LEU A 7 13.78 0.93 16.91
CA LEU A 7 13.95 -0.44 16.38
C LEU A 7 12.64 -1.04 15.87
N ALA A 8 11.54 -0.87 16.60
CA ALA A 8 10.22 -1.33 16.17
C ALA A 8 9.73 -0.62 14.89
N SER A 9 10.02 0.68 14.74
CA SER A 9 9.68 1.42 13.52
C SER A 9 10.51 0.95 12.32
N VAL A 10 11.80 0.67 12.49
CA VAL A 10 12.70 0.19 11.42
C VAL A 10 12.36 -1.22 10.99
N THR A 11 11.98 -2.11 11.92
CA THR A 11 11.52 -3.46 11.57
C THR A 11 10.16 -3.42 10.87
N ALA A 12 9.25 -2.52 11.25
CA ALA A 12 7.97 -2.32 10.57
C ALA A 12 8.13 -1.78 9.13
N THR A 13 9.06 -0.84 8.90
CA THR A 13 9.33 -0.33 7.55
C THR A 13 10.02 -1.37 6.67
N MET A 14 10.99 -2.12 7.22
CA MET A 14 11.65 -3.20 6.49
C MET A 14 10.69 -4.33 6.11
N THR A 15 9.81 -4.75 7.02
CA THR A 15 8.79 -5.77 6.72
C THR A 15 7.77 -5.31 5.67
N THR A 16 7.40 -4.03 5.70
CA THR A 16 6.54 -3.41 4.68
C THR A 16 7.22 -3.38 3.31
N LEU A 17 8.50 -3.00 3.25
CA LEU A 17 9.28 -2.97 2.01
C LEU A 17 9.46 -4.37 1.40
N ILE A 18 9.76 -5.38 2.22
CA ILE A 18 9.87 -6.78 1.79
C ILE A 18 8.52 -7.26 1.24
N SER A 19 7.42 -6.95 1.94
CA SER A 19 6.07 -7.32 1.51
C SER A 19 5.67 -6.65 0.19
N ALA A 20 6.00 -5.37 0.02
CA ALA A 20 5.76 -4.62 -1.21
C ALA A 20 6.57 -5.21 -2.38
N THR A 21 7.85 -5.50 -2.16
CA THR A 21 8.73 -6.13 -3.17
C THR A 21 8.21 -7.49 -3.60
N TYR A 22 7.79 -8.32 -2.64
CA TYR A 22 7.21 -9.62 -2.93
C TYR A 22 5.90 -9.51 -3.72
N ALA A 23 5.03 -8.56 -3.37
CA ALA A 23 3.79 -8.30 -4.08
C ALA A 23 4.06 -7.87 -5.53
N LEU A 24 5.03 -6.97 -5.76
CA LEU A 24 5.44 -6.54 -7.11
C LEU A 24 5.98 -7.70 -7.94
N GLN A 25 6.80 -8.57 -7.35
CA GLN A 25 7.33 -9.76 -8.03
C GLN A 25 6.20 -10.71 -8.46
N ARG A 26 5.20 -10.93 -7.60
CA ARG A 26 4.02 -11.76 -7.93
C ARG A 26 3.18 -11.14 -9.03
N GLN A 27 3.07 -9.81 -9.05
CA GLN A 27 2.35 -9.07 -10.08
C GLN A 27 3.05 -9.21 -11.44
N LYS A 28 4.38 -9.06 -11.48
CA LYS A 28 5.19 -9.27 -12.70
C LYS A 28 4.97 -10.66 -13.29
N ILE A 29 5.05 -11.71 -12.45
CA ILE A 29 4.85 -13.10 -12.89
C ILE A 29 3.43 -13.31 -13.45
N ALA A 30 2.41 -12.71 -12.83
CA ALA A 30 1.04 -12.82 -13.32
C ALA A 30 0.89 -12.16 -14.71
N VAL A 31 1.53 -11.01 -14.93
CA VAL A 31 1.54 -10.32 -16.22
C VAL A 31 2.30 -11.11 -17.29
N GLU A 32 3.46 -11.66 -16.96
CA GLU A 32 4.21 -12.53 -17.88
C GLU A 32 3.36 -13.73 -18.30
N ARG A 33 2.63 -14.35 -17.37
CA ARG A 33 1.68 -15.44 -17.68
C ARG A 33 0.52 -14.99 -18.57
N THR A 34 0.02 -13.75 -18.42
CA THR A 34 -1.02 -13.23 -19.35
C THR A 34 -0.49 -13.01 -20.76
N LEU A 35 0.75 -12.53 -20.89
CA LEU A 35 1.35 -12.16 -22.17
C LEU A 35 1.80 -13.38 -22.97
N TYR A 36 2.31 -14.42 -22.29
CA TYR A 36 2.78 -15.66 -22.92
C TYR A 36 1.71 -16.77 -22.93
N ALA A 37 0.47 -16.46 -22.57
CA ALA A 37 -0.64 -17.40 -22.63
C ALA A 37 -0.84 -17.91 -24.08
N ARG A 38 -1.00 -19.23 -24.23
CA ARG A 38 -1.02 -19.88 -25.56
C ARG A 38 -2.38 -19.72 -26.24
N SER A 39 -3.43 -19.38 -25.48
CA SER A 39 -4.78 -19.09 -25.98
C SER A 39 -5.35 -17.80 -25.39
N ALA A 40 -6.31 -17.20 -26.09
CA ALA A 40 -7.02 -16.00 -25.61
C ALA A 40 -7.76 -16.26 -24.27
N GLU A 41 -8.28 -17.46 -24.06
CA GLU A 41 -8.96 -17.87 -22.83
C GLU A 41 -8.01 -17.89 -21.62
N GLU A 42 -6.79 -18.40 -21.80
CA GLU A 42 -5.75 -18.40 -20.77
C GLU A 42 -5.30 -16.97 -20.43
N SER A 43 -5.16 -16.10 -21.44
CA SER A 43 -4.81 -14.70 -21.25
C SER A 43 -5.90 -13.96 -20.45
N GLN A 44 -7.17 -14.23 -20.77
CA GLN A 44 -8.31 -13.61 -20.12
C GLN A 44 -8.49 -14.11 -18.69
N LEU A 45 -8.24 -15.40 -18.42
CA LEU A 45 -8.20 -15.94 -17.06
C LEU A 45 -7.09 -15.26 -16.25
N ALA A 46 -5.86 -15.19 -16.79
CA ALA A 46 -4.74 -14.58 -16.09
C ALA A 46 -4.97 -13.07 -15.86
N ALA A 47 -5.65 -12.36 -16.77
CA ALA A 47 -6.03 -10.95 -16.59
C ALA A 47 -7.06 -10.76 -15.46
N ARG A 48 -8.00 -11.71 -15.29
CA ARG A 48 -8.93 -11.71 -14.15
C ARG A 48 -8.19 -11.90 -12.82
N TRP A 49 -7.23 -12.80 -12.78
CA TRP A 49 -6.38 -13.01 -11.59
C TRP A 49 -5.55 -11.76 -11.25
N ALA A 50 -4.96 -11.10 -12.25
CA ALA A 50 -4.22 -9.86 -12.07
C ALA A 50 -5.10 -8.73 -11.50
N ARG A 51 -6.33 -8.57 -12.03
CA ARG A 51 -7.32 -7.62 -11.50
C ARG A 51 -7.73 -7.92 -10.07
N ALA A 52 -7.94 -9.19 -9.73
CA ALA A 52 -8.30 -9.61 -8.37
C ALA A 52 -7.16 -9.32 -7.37
N TRP A 53 -5.92 -9.61 -7.77
CA TRP A 53 -4.72 -9.30 -6.99
C TRP A 53 -4.54 -7.80 -6.75
N HIS A 54 -4.71 -6.98 -7.80
CA HIS A 54 -4.62 -5.53 -7.68
C HIS A 54 -5.64 -4.98 -6.67
N LYS A 55 -6.90 -5.43 -6.72
CA LYS A 55 -7.94 -5.03 -5.75
C LYS A 55 -7.57 -5.42 -4.31
N LEU A 56 -6.99 -6.60 -4.10
CA LEU A 56 -6.57 -7.05 -2.78
C LEU A 56 -5.42 -6.20 -2.23
N VAL A 57 -4.41 -5.91 -3.06
CA VAL A 57 -3.27 -5.06 -2.69
C VAL A 57 -3.74 -3.65 -2.38
N GLN A 58 -4.59 -3.05 -3.22
CA GLN A 58 -5.13 -1.71 -2.98
C GLN A 58 -5.86 -1.64 -1.64
N ARG A 59 -6.74 -2.60 -1.34
CA ARG A 59 -7.43 -2.66 -0.04
C ARG A 59 -6.48 -2.77 1.16
N LYS A 60 -5.35 -3.47 1.00
CA LYS A 60 -4.34 -3.57 2.07
C LYS A 60 -3.59 -2.25 2.25
N LEU A 61 -3.32 -1.52 1.17
CA LEU A 61 -2.73 -0.18 1.23
C LEU A 61 -3.71 0.81 1.88
N ASP A 62 -4.97 0.81 1.47
CA ASP A 62 -6.02 1.67 2.05
C ASP A 62 -6.18 1.40 3.57
N GLN A 63 -6.09 0.13 3.99
CA GLN A 63 -6.08 -0.24 5.41
C GLN A 63 -4.83 0.24 6.13
N ALA A 64 -3.65 0.11 5.53
CA ALA A 64 -2.40 0.59 6.13
C ALA A 64 -2.40 2.13 6.30
N GLU A 65 -2.97 2.85 5.33
CA GLU A 65 -3.18 4.29 5.40
C GLU A 65 -4.17 4.65 6.53
N ALA A 66 -5.29 3.95 6.63
CA ALA A 66 -6.30 4.15 7.67
C ALA A 66 -5.83 3.78 9.09
N ILE A 67 -4.84 2.89 9.22
CA ILE A 67 -4.20 2.49 10.50
C ILE A 67 -3.01 3.39 10.84
N SER A 68 -2.55 4.23 9.90
CA SER A 68 -1.47 5.20 10.10
C SER A 68 -1.90 6.65 10.45
N PRO A 69 -3.04 6.96 11.13
CA PRO A 69 -3.33 8.34 11.51
C PRO A 69 -2.44 8.82 12.67
N ALA A 70 -1.75 7.91 13.38
CA ALA A 70 -0.86 8.24 14.50
C ALA A 70 0.61 8.52 14.09
N LEU A 71 0.97 8.28 12.82
CA LEU A 71 2.31 8.56 12.29
C LEU A 71 2.31 9.68 11.24
N ARG A 72 1.25 10.50 11.21
CA ARG A 72 1.40 11.92 10.85
C ARG A 72 2.11 12.64 12.01
N MET A 73 3.31 12.17 12.36
CA MET A 73 4.27 12.98 13.09
C MET A 73 4.59 14.16 12.19
N ASP A 74 4.09 15.34 12.54
CA ASP A 74 4.78 16.63 12.74
C ASP A 74 6.11 16.87 11.99
N TYR A 75 6.29 16.34 10.80
CA TYR A 75 7.36 16.69 9.86
C TYR A 75 6.87 17.80 8.93
N THR A 76 6.34 18.87 9.50
CA THR A 76 6.17 20.13 8.77
C THR A 76 6.43 21.28 9.74
N GLY A 77 7.68 21.73 9.72
CA GLY A 77 8.06 23.13 10.00
C GLY A 77 7.50 24.09 8.95
N PHE A 78 6.22 23.94 8.62
CA PHE A 78 5.39 24.87 7.86
C PHE A 78 3.99 24.77 8.45
N SER A 79 3.77 25.66 9.42
CA SER A 79 2.47 26.01 9.98
C SER A 79 1.37 25.99 8.91
N MET A 80 0.38 25.11 9.09
CA MET A 80 -0.98 25.36 8.62
C MET A 80 -1.94 25.10 9.78
N GLN A 81 -2.32 26.21 10.38
CA GLN A 81 -3.34 26.40 11.40
C GLN A 81 -4.65 25.66 11.03
N PRO A 82 -5.36 25.03 11.98
CA PRO A 82 -6.67 24.44 11.68
C PRO A 82 -7.68 25.54 11.35
N ALA A 83 -8.37 25.38 10.21
CA ALA A 83 -9.43 26.29 9.77
C ALA A 83 -10.58 26.35 10.80
N PRO A 84 -11.15 27.54 11.10
CA PRO A 84 -12.22 27.66 12.08
C PRO A 84 -13.53 27.05 11.56
N PRO A 85 -14.38 26.49 12.44
CA PRO A 85 -15.68 25.96 12.06
C PRO A 85 -16.59 27.12 11.61
N ARG A 86 -17.12 27.02 10.39
CA ARG A 86 -18.21 27.90 9.93
C ARG A 86 -19.46 27.58 10.74
N VAL A 87 -19.71 28.36 11.78
CA VAL A 87 -21.03 28.41 12.44
C VAL A 87 -21.97 29.13 11.47
N LEU A 88 -22.93 28.38 10.92
CA LEU A 88 -24.07 28.96 10.21
C LEU A 88 -25.07 29.41 11.28
N HIS A 89 -25.32 30.72 11.35
CA HIS A 89 -26.45 31.33 12.04
C HIS A 89 -27.53 31.68 11.02
#